data_AF-A0A8C2V1C1-F1
#
_entry.id   AF-A0A8C2V1C1-F1
#
_cell.length_a   1.000
_cell.length_b   1.000
_cell.length_c   1.000
_cell.angle_alpha   90.00
_cell.angle_beta   90.00
_cell.angle_gamma   90.00
#
_symmetry.space_group_name_H-M   'P 1'
#
loop_
_entity.id
_entity.type
_entity.pdbx_description
1 polymer ?
#
loop_
_entity_poly.entity_id
_entity_poly.type
_entity_poly.pdbx_seq_one_letter_code
_entity_poly.pdbx_strand_id
1 'polypeptide(L)'
;EALSVAVEEGLAWRKKGCLRLGIHGSPTASSQSSATNMAIHRSQPWFHHRISRDEAQRLIVQQGLVDGVFLVRDSQSNPKTFVLSMSHGQKIKHFQIIPVVAFLIAGR
;
A
#
# COMPACT_ATOMS: atom_id res chain seq x y z
N GLU A 1 20.28 9.52 -31.41
CA GLU A 1 20.42 10.37 -30.21
C GLU A 1 19.13 10.40 -29.38
N ALA A 2 18.02 10.96 -29.88
CA ALA A 2 16.75 11.04 -29.14
C ALA A 2 16.17 9.70 -28.64
N LEU A 3 16.31 8.61 -29.43
CA LEU A 3 15.82 7.29 -29.04
C LEU A 3 16.58 6.70 -27.84
N SER A 4 17.89 6.93 -27.75
CA SER A 4 18.69 6.49 -26.60
C SER A 4 18.32 7.25 -25.34
N VAL A 5 18.09 8.56 -25.44
CA VAL A 5 17.65 9.40 -24.32
C VAL A 5 16.29 8.92 -23.80
N ALA A 6 15.35 8.61 -24.69
CA ALA A 6 14.02 8.10 -24.31
C ALA A 6 14.07 6.71 -23.64
N VAL A 7 14.93 5.81 -24.14
CA VAL A 7 15.14 4.49 -23.53
C VAL A 7 15.78 4.62 -22.16
N GLU A 8 16.81 5.46 -22.02
CA GLU A 8 17.50 5.69 -20.75
C GLU A 8 16.58 6.36 -19.72
N GLU A 9 15.79 7.35 -20.14
CA GLU A 9 14.77 7.98 -19.31
C GLU A 9 13.72 6.96 -18.87
N GLY A 10 13.17 6.15 -19.80
CA GLY A 10 12.22 5.09 -19.46
C GLY A 10 12.76 4.05 -18.46
N LEU A 11 14.04 3.69 -18.57
CA LEU A 11 14.72 2.79 -17.63
C LEU A 11 14.96 3.46 -16.26
N ALA A 12 15.28 4.76 -16.24
CA ALA A 12 15.46 5.52 -15.01
C ALA A 12 14.14 5.64 -14.21
N TRP A 13 13.00 5.79 -14.89
CA TRP A 13 11.68 5.82 -14.24
C TRP A 13 11.35 4.46 -13.59
N ARG A 14 11.75 3.35 -14.24
CA ARG A 14 11.59 1.99 -13.67
C ARG A 14 12.48 1.73 -12.46
N LYS A 15 13.73 2.23 -12.46
CA LYS A 15 14.65 2.11 -11.30
C LYS A 15 14.18 2.94 -10.10
N LYS A 16 13.62 4.14 -10.33
CA LYS A 16 13.17 5.06 -9.26
C LYS A 16 11.90 4.56 -8.54
N GLY A 17 11.02 3.82 -9.22
CA GLY A 17 9.80 3.26 -8.62
C GLY A 17 10.05 2.13 -7.61
N CYS A 18 11.19 1.45 -7.67
CA CYS A 18 11.52 0.34 -6.75
C CYS A 18 12.26 0.79 -5.48
N LEU A 19 12.98 1.92 -5.51
CA LEU A 19 13.90 2.34 -4.43
C LEU A 19 13.36 3.41 -3.47
N ARG A 20 12.09 3.82 -3.58
CA ARG A 20 11.50 4.83 -2.67
C ARG A 20 10.72 4.25 -1.47
N LEU A 21 10.81 2.94 -1.25
CA LEU A 21 10.40 2.30 0.00
C LEU A 21 11.65 1.75 0.68
N GLY A 22 12.32 2.56 1.50
CA GLY A 22 13.54 2.12 2.17
C GLY A 22 14.30 3.21 2.92
N ILE A 23 13.65 3.90 3.86
CA ILE A 23 14.35 4.66 4.93
C ILE A 23 13.67 4.33 6.27
N HIS A 24 13.70 3.06 6.63
CA HIS A 24 13.89 2.52 7.99
C HIS A 24 14.04 1.00 7.81
N GLY A 25 15.14 0.46 8.31
CA GLY A 25 15.72 -0.80 7.81
C GLY A 25 14.94 -2.08 8.11
N SER A 26 15.07 -3.07 7.22
CA SER A 26 15.20 -4.52 7.52
C SER A 26 15.22 -5.37 6.23
N PRO A 27 15.68 -6.65 6.28
CA PRO A 27 16.60 -7.21 5.28
C PRO A 27 15.95 -7.97 4.10
N THR A 28 16.66 -7.93 2.97
CA THR A 28 16.76 -8.94 1.89
C THR A 28 15.47 -9.58 1.39
N ALA A 29 14.95 -9.07 0.26
CA ALA A 29 14.05 -9.81 -0.61
C ALA A 29 14.87 -10.81 -1.45
N SER A 30 14.83 -12.09 -1.09
CA SER A 30 15.21 -13.16 -2.00
C SER A 30 14.09 -13.37 -3.01
N SER A 31 14.51 -13.42 -4.27
CA SER A 31 13.77 -13.75 -5.47
C SER A 31 12.73 -14.83 -5.27
N GLN A 32 11.48 -14.59 -5.69
CA GLN A 32 10.56 -15.64 -6.12
C GLN A 32 9.41 -15.04 -6.96
N SER A 33 9.70 -14.90 -8.24
CA SER A 33 8.71 -14.85 -9.30
C SER A 33 8.05 -16.23 -9.42
N SER A 34 6.98 -16.49 -8.67
CA SER A 34 6.03 -17.62 -8.85
C SER A 34 4.96 -17.58 -7.76
N ALA A 35 3.92 -16.76 -7.89
CA ALA A 35 2.74 -16.91 -7.06
C ALA A 35 1.50 -16.45 -7.82
N THR A 36 0.44 -17.20 -7.62
CA THR A 36 -0.92 -17.12 -8.15
C THR A 36 -1.52 -15.72 -8.03
N ASN A 37 -2.71 -15.52 -8.60
CA ASN A 37 -3.58 -14.34 -8.49
C ASN A 37 -3.95 -13.99 -7.02
N MET A 38 -2.94 -13.73 -6.20
CA MET A 38 -3.02 -13.23 -4.85
C MET A 38 -2.97 -11.72 -4.97
N ALA A 39 -4.01 -11.07 -4.47
CA ALA A 39 -4.12 -9.63 -4.55
C ALA A 39 -2.83 -8.98 -4.05
N ILE A 40 -2.12 -8.26 -4.94
CA ILE A 40 -0.74 -7.79 -4.77
C ILE A 40 -0.53 -7.10 -3.42
N HIS A 41 -1.54 -6.37 -2.95
CA HIS A 41 -1.55 -5.66 -1.66
C HIS A 41 -1.25 -6.56 -0.44
N ARG A 42 -1.60 -7.86 -0.47
CA ARG A 42 -1.39 -8.76 0.69
C ARG A 42 0.09 -9.05 0.96
N SER A 43 0.93 -8.89 -0.05
CA SER A 43 2.39 -9.08 0.08
C SER A 43 3.12 -7.82 0.57
N GLN A 44 2.41 -6.70 0.71
CA GLN A 44 3.03 -5.42 0.94
C GLN A 44 3.25 -5.18 2.45
N PRO A 45 4.40 -4.60 2.85
CA PRO A 45 4.74 -4.43 4.27
C PRO A 45 3.81 -3.46 5.00
N TRP A 46 3.13 -2.57 4.28
CA TRP A 46 2.14 -1.64 4.82
C TRP A 46 0.74 -2.24 4.97
N PHE A 47 0.53 -3.51 4.58
CA PHE A 47 -0.75 -4.19 4.68
C PHE A 47 -0.80 -5.15 5.88
N HIS A 48 -1.61 -4.80 6.88
CA HIS A 48 -1.68 -5.49 8.18
C HIS A 48 -2.86 -6.47 8.29
N HIS A 49 -3.52 -6.83 7.19
CA HIS A 49 -4.59 -7.84 7.19
C HIS A 49 -5.69 -7.52 8.24
N ARG A 50 -6.04 -8.46 9.12
CA ARG A 50 -7.18 -8.38 10.05
C ARG A 50 -6.82 -7.81 11.43
N ILE A 51 -6.24 -6.62 11.47
CA ILE A 51 -6.07 -5.88 12.74
C ILE A 51 -7.28 -4.98 13.05
N SER A 52 -7.50 -4.73 14.33
CA SER A 52 -8.59 -3.86 14.80
C SER A 52 -8.28 -2.37 14.57
N ARG A 53 -9.30 -1.52 14.73
CA ARG A 53 -9.11 -0.06 14.69
C ARG A 53 -8.17 0.41 15.79
N ASP A 54 -8.33 -0.11 17.00
CA ASP A 54 -7.54 0.30 18.17
C ASP A 54 -6.09 -0.17 18.05
N GLU A 55 -5.88 -1.38 17.53
CA GLU A 55 -4.55 -1.90 17.26
C GLU A 55 -3.82 -1.07 16.18
N ALA A 56 -4.52 -0.71 15.10
CA ALA A 56 -3.97 0.19 14.09
C ALA A 56 -3.57 1.55 14.69
N GLN A 57 -4.39 2.10 15.59
CA GLN A 57 -4.06 3.33 16.30
C GLN A 57 -2.79 3.16 17.15
N ARG A 58 -2.69 2.08 17.93
CA ARG A 58 -1.50 1.80 18.76
C ARG A 58 -0.23 1.73 17.92
N LEU A 59 -0.25 1.04 16.78
CA LEU A 59 0.90 0.92 15.88
C LEU A 59 1.34 2.29 15.33
N ILE A 60 0.39 3.15 14.94
CA ILE A 60 0.72 4.49 14.44
C ILE A 60 1.26 5.39 15.57
N VAL A 61 0.71 5.29 16.79
CA VAL A 61 1.22 6.01 17.97
C VAL A 61 2.64 5.57 18.32
N GLN A 62 2.96 4.28 18.22
CA GLN A 62 4.31 3.76 18.47
C GLN A 62 5.37 4.35 17.51
N GLN A 63 4.95 4.79 16.32
CA GLN A 63 5.82 5.49 15.35
C GLN A 63 5.89 7.02 15.60
N GLY A 64 5.28 7.52 16.68
CA GLY A 64 5.38 8.92 17.10
C GLY A 64 4.38 9.88 16.45
N LEU A 65 3.29 9.39 15.85
CA LEU A 65 2.28 10.20 15.16
C LEU A 65 2.82 11.07 14.02
N VAL A 66 3.99 10.75 13.49
CA VAL A 66 4.61 11.49 12.38
C VAL A 66 3.65 11.52 11.18
N ASP A 67 3.48 12.71 10.60
CA ASP A 67 2.60 12.91 9.44
C ASP A 67 3.00 11.99 8.28
N GLY A 68 1.99 11.32 7.72
CA GLY A 68 2.19 10.36 6.64
C GLY A 68 2.47 8.93 7.09
N VAL A 69 2.65 8.64 8.38
CA VAL A 69 2.66 7.25 8.87
C VAL A 69 1.30 6.62 8.61
N PHE A 70 1.27 5.45 7.97
CA PHE A 70 0.04 4.78 7.61
C PHE A 70 0.16 3.25 7.61
N LEU A 71 -1.00 2.61 7.62
CA LEU A 71 -1.17 1.20 7.28
C LEU A 71 -2.53 0.98 6.62
N VAL A 72 -2.66 -0.12 5.89
CA VAL A 72 -3.93 -0.59 5.34
C VAL A 72 -4.31 -1.90 6.03
N ARG A 73 -5.59 -2.06 6.34
CA ARG A 73 -6.15 -3.24 7.00
C ARG A 73 -7.49 -3.65 6.38
N ASP A 74 -7.88 -4.90 6.60
CA ASP A 74 -9.22 -5.39 6.30
C ASP A 74 -10.25 -4.63 7.15
N SER A 75 -11.38 -4.31 6.53
CA SER A 75 -12.51 -3.74 7.24
C SER A 75 -13.23 -4.81 8.08
N GLN A 76 -13.38 -4.55 9.38
CA GLN A 76 -14.11 -5.45 10.29
C GLN A 76 -15.63 -5.26 10.19
N SER A 77 -16.11 -4.05 9.86
CA SER A 77 -17.54 -3.75 9.75
C SER A 77 -18.11 -4.05 8.37
N ASN A 78 -17.32 -3.88 7.30
CA ASN A 78 -17.76 -4.04 5.92
C ASN A 78 -16.90 -5.11 5.22
N PRO A 79 -17.36 -6.37 5.14
CA PRO A 79 -16.64 -7.42 4.44
C PRO A 79 -16.31 -7.03 2.99
N LYS A 80 -15.15 -7.47 2.48
CA LYS A 80 -14.63 -7.18 1.12
C LYS A 80 -14.21 -5.73 0.86
N THR A 81 -14.09 -4.91 1.90
CA THR A 81 -13.54 -3.55 1.81
C THR A 81 -12.32 -3.42 2.70
N PHE A 82 -11.54 -2.35 2.50
CA PHE A 82 -10.33 -2.08 3.26
C PHE A 82 -10.45 -0.75 4.01
N VAL A 83 -9.53 -0.52 4.94
CA VAL A 83 -9.42 0.73 5.69
C VAL A 83 -7.98 1.22 5.64
N LEU A 84 -7.77 2.44 5.17
CA LEU A 84 -6.52 3.18 5.35
C LEU A 84 -6.56 3.86 6.73
N SER A 85 -5.57 3.58 7.58
CA SER A 85 -5.37 4.27 8.86
C SER A 85 -4.08 5.08 8.77
N MET A 86 -4.13 6.39 9.01
CA MET A 86 -3.00 7.30 8.78
C MET A 86 -2.94 8.43 9.82
N SER A 87 -1.73 8.84 10.19
CA SER A 87 -1.49 10.06 10.97
C SER A 87 -1.40 11.30 10.07
N HIS A 88 -2.11 12.36 10.43
CA HIS A 88 -2.03 13.67 9.79
C HIS A 88 -2.46 14.79 10.76
N GLY A 89 -1.56 15.72 11.05
CA GLY A 89 -1.77 16.82 11.98
C GLY A 89 -1.95 16.33 13.41
N GLN A 90 -1.08 15.41 13.86
CA GLN A 90 -1.13 14.78 15.20
C GLN A 90 -2.45 14.04 15.50
N LYS A 91 -3.19 13.66 14.46
CA LYS A 91 -4.48 12.95 14.58
C LYS A 91 -4.49 11.74 13.67
N ILE A 92 -5.07 10.65 14.16
CA ILE A 92 -5.24 9.44 13.38
C ILE A 92 -6.60 9.49 12.68
N LYS A 93 -6.59 9.27 11.37
CA LYS A 93 -7.77 9.24 10.51
C LYS A 93 -7.93 7.85 9.91
N HIS A 94 -9.17 7.42 9.71
CA HIS A 94 -9.51 6.15 9.08
C HIS A 94 -10.41 6.39 7.88
N PHE A 95 -10.03 5.86 6.72
CA PHE A 95 -10.75 6.03 5.47
C PHE A 95 -11.12 4.68 4.87
N GLN A 96 -12.39 4.52 4.51
CA GLN A 96 -12.87 3.32 3.85
C GLN A 96 -12.38 3.30 2.40
N ILE A 97 -11.81 2.18 1.96
CA ILE A 97 -11.49 1.91 0.57
C ILE A 97 -12.48 0.86 0.09
N ILE A 98 -13.39 1.28 -0.78
CA ILE A 98 -14.42 0.42 -1.38
C ILE A 98 -13.96 0.08 -2.80
N PRO A 99 -13.64 -1.20 -3.07
CA PRO A 99 -13.32 -1.63 -4.43
C PRO A 99 -14.51 -1.36 -5.35
N VAL A 100 -14.27 -0.66 -6.46
CA VAL A 100 -15.31 -0.46 -7.48
C VAL A 100 -15.45 -1.78 -8.22
N VAL A 101 -16.53 -2.51 -7.94
CA VAL A 101 -16.94 -3.65 -8.76
C VAL A 101 -17.56 -3.10 -10.05
N ALA A 102 -16.85 -3.25 -11.16
CA ALA A 102 -17.37 -2.87 -12.47
C ALA A 102 -18.54 -3.80 -12.86
N PHE A 103 -19.76 -3.49 -12.41
CA PHE A 103 -20.99 -4.14 -12.87
C PHE A 103 -21.64 -3.40 -14.06
N LEU A 104 -20.90 -2.57 -14.78
CA LEU A 104 -21.45 -1.71 -15.84
C LEU A 104 -20.70 -1.91 -17.16
N ILE A 105 -20.86 -3.07 -17.81
CA ILE A 105 -20.77 -3.23 -19.28
C ILE A 105 -21.26 -4.64 -19.67
N ALA A 106 -22.52 -4.96 -19.38
CA ALA A 106 -23.24 -6.08 -20.01
C ALA A 106 -24.75 -5.90 -19.80
N GLY A 107 -25.38 -5.02 -20.58
CA GLY A 107 -26.83 -4.83 -20.45
C GLY A 107 -27.44 -3.62 -21.16
N ARG A 108 -26.86 -3.16 -22.27
CA ARG A 108 -27.59 -2.37 -23.28
C ARG A 108 -27.32 -2.98 -24.65
#